data_AF-A0A3M8H759-F1
#
_entry.id   AF-A0A3M8H759-F1
#
_cell.length_a   1.000
_cell.length_b   1.000
_cell.length_c   1.000
_cell.angle_alpha   90.00
_cell.angle_beta   90.00
_cell.angle_gamma   90.00
#
_symmetry.space_group_name_H-M   'P 1'
#
loop_
_entity.id
_entity.type
_entity.pdbx_description
1 polymer ?
#
loop_
_entity_poly.entity_id
_entity_poly.type
_entity_poly.pdbx_seq_one_letter_code
_entity_poly.pdbx_strand_id
1 'polypeptide(L)'
;MKNNPIIPYILIMAFGIGLIFFMSLEGAGNKEEIAEGHEEEATTEEGGAAEEGGATAEGANGEELVSTCIGCHGGDLTGGMGPKIAGLDAEHIKDVLANGIEGTPMTPGLKTGAEAEAIAEYISSLE
;
A
#
# COMPACT_ATOMS: atom_id res chain seq x y z
N MET A 1 39.23 -20.52 8.31
CA MET A 1 37.84 -20.14 8.65
C MET A 1 37.05 -19.86 7.37
N LYS A 2 36.94 -20.85 6.46
CA LYS A 2 36.68 -20.56 5.03
C LYS A 2 35.20 -20.74 4.61
N ASN A 3 34.34 -21.31 5.45
CA ASN A 3 32.99 -21.71 5.02
C ASN A 3 31.92 -21.41 6.10
N ASN A 4 31.96 -20.23 6.74
CA ASN A 4 30.91 -19.90 7.70
C ASN A 4 29.67 -19.43 6.92
N PRO A 5 28.54 -20.16 6.97
CA PRO A 5 27.34 -19.82 6.22
C PRO A 5 26.79 -18.43 6.58
N ILE A 6 27.20 -17.84 7.70
CA ILE A 6 26.80 -16.49 8.13
C ILE A 6 27.49 -15.38 7.31
N ILE A 7 28.70 -15.61 6.78
CA ILE A 7 29.45 -14.61 6.02
C ILE A 7 28.70 -14.12 4.76
N PRO A 8 28.12 -15.00 3.90
CA PRO A 8 27.33 -14.51 2.76
C PRO A 8 26.10 -13.71 3.17
N TYR A 9 25.42 -14.07 4.28
CA TYR A 9 24.26 -13.31 4.75
C TYR A 9 24.63 -11.91 5.25
N ILE A 10 25.74 -11.78 5.99
CA ILE A 10 26.23 -10.46 6.45
C ILE A 10 26.66 -9.60 5.26
N LEU A 11 27.25 -10.20 4.22
CA LEU A 11 27.63 -9.47 3.01
C LEU A 11 26.42 -8.98 2.23
N ILE A 12 25.37 -9.81 2.08
CA ILE A 12 24.13 -9.41 1.40
C ILE A 12 23.40 -8.33 2.21
N MET A 13 23.34 -8.46 3.53
CA MET A 13 22.75 -7.44 4.42
C MET A 13 23.51 -6.10 4.31
N ALA A 14 24.84 -6.12 4.38
CA ALA A 14 25.64 -4.90 4.26
C ALA A 14 25.52 -4.26 2.87
N PHE A 15 25.42 -5.09 1.82
CA PHE A 15 25.21 -4.62 0.45
C PHE A 15 23.81 -4.02 0.25
N GLY A 16 22.77 -4.64 0.81
CA GLY A 16 21.40 -4.11 0.77
C GLY A 16 21.26 -2.79 1.52
N ILE A 17 21.82 -2.68 2.73
CA ILE A 17 21.82 -1.42 3.48
C ILE A 17 22.61 -0.35 2.73
N GLY A 18 23.75 -0.70 2.12
CA GLY A 18 24.53 0.21 1.28
C GLY A 18 23.74 0.72 0.06
N LEU A 19 23.00 -0.16 -0.62
CA LEU A 19 22.16 0.21 -1.77
C LEU A 19 21.02 1.14 -1.37
N ILE A 20 20.35 0.89 -0.24
CA ILE A 20 19.27 1.74 0.26
C ILE A 20 19.80 3.14 0.58
N PHE A 21 20.93 3.23 1.29
CA PHE A 21 21.54 4.54 1.58
C PHE A 21 22.01 5.26 0.31
N PHE A 22 22.53 4.53 -0.68
CA PHE A 22 22.95 5.10 -1.96
C PHE A 22 21.78 5.61 -2.81
N MET A 23 20.73 4.80 -3.01
CA MET A 23 19.49 5.21 -3.69
C MET A 23 18.78 6.33 -2.95
N SER A 24 18.86 6.37 -1.61
CA SER A 24 18.23 7.43 -0.82
C SER A 24 18.96 8.78 -0.93
N LEU A 25 20.26 8.79 -1.24
CA LEU A 25 21.02 10.01 -1.53
C LEU A 25 20.78 10.50 -2.96
N GLU A 26 20.72 9.58 -3.93
CA GLU A 26 20.42 9.89 -5.34
C GLU A 26 18.95 10.33 -5.51
N GLY A 27 18.02 9.69 -4.78
CA GLY A 27 16.59 9.97 -4.84
C GLY A 27 16.16 11.26 -4.11
N ALA A 28 16.98 11.81 -3.21
CA ALA A 28 16.69 13.07 -2.55
C ALA A 28 16.78 14.30 -3.49
N GLY A 29 17.44 14.16 -4.65
CA GLY A 29 17.62 15.24 -5.64
C GLY A 29 16.66 15.22 -6.84
N ASN A 30 16.08 14.07 -7.19
CA ASN A 30 15.28 13.90 -8.42
C ASN A 30 13.85 13.42 -8.10
N LYS A 31 13.03 14.33 -7.57
CA LYS A 31 11.63 14.05 -7.17
C LYS A 31 10.65 13.80 -8.34
N GLU A 32 11.09 13.88 -9.59
CA GLU A 32 10.23 13.77 -10.79
C GLU A 32 10.41 12.47 -11.60
N GLU A 33 11.34 11.57 -11.28
CA GLU A 33 11.64 10.39 -12.14
C GLU A 33 11.65 9.02 -11.41
N ILE A 34 11.25 8.94 -10.14
CA ILE A 34 11.19 7.66 -9.38
C ILE A 34 9.78 7.04 -9.40
N ALA A 35 9.05 7.22 -10.49
CA ALA A 35 7.71 6.65 -10.70
C ALA A 35 7.73 5.42 -11.65
N GLU A 36 8.89 5.00 -12.16
CA GLU A 36 9.01 3.78 -12.96
C GLU A 36 10.02 2.81 -12.33
N GLY A 37 9.52 1.70 -11.79
CA GLY A 37 10.30 0.47 -11.66
C GLY A 37 10.65 0.03 -10.24
N HIS A 38 9.67 -0.53 -9.53
CA HIS A 38 9.93 -1.79 -8.81
C HIS A 38 8.62 -2.52 -8.52
N GLU A 39 8.12 -3.19 -9.55
CA GLU A 39 7.27 -4.34 -9.37
C GLU A 39 8.16 -5.56 -9.08
N GLU A 40 7.66 -6.38 -8.16
CA GLU A 40 7.91 -7.81 -8.00
C GLU A 40 9.03 -8.30 -7.06
N GLU A 41 8.51 -8.71 -5.90
CA GLU A 41 8.70 -10.03 -5.27
C GLU A 41 10.06 -10.38 -4.67
N ALA A 42 10.08 -10.45 -3.33
CA ALA A 42 10.31 -11.73 -2.67
C ALA A 42 9.69 -11.73 -1.28
N THR A 43 8.65 -12.55 -1.15
CA THR A 43 7.97 -13.02 0.06
C THR A 43 8.88 -13.33 1.24
N THR A 44 8.53 -12.90 2.46
CA THR A 44 8.35 -13.82 3.60
C THR A 44 7.61 -13.12 4.75
N GLU A 45 6.54 -13.79 5.19
CA GLU A 45 5.78 -13.58 6.42
C GLU A 45 6.69 -13.41 7.64
N GLU A 46 6.39 -12.47 8.55
CA GLU A 46 5.96 -12.72 9.94
C GLU A 46 6.08 -11.42 10.76
N GLY A 47 5.07 -11.15 11.60
CA GLY A 47 5.28 -10.41 12.85
C GLY A 47 4.96 -8.92 12.80
N GLY A 48 3.76 -8.58 13.27
CA GLY A 48 3.32 -7.21 13.44
C GLY A 48 4.02 -6.45 14.57
N ALA A 49 3.88 -5.14 14.52
CA ALA A 49 3.41 -4.32 15.62
C ALA A 49 3.24 -2.90 15.08
N ALA A 50 2.12 -2.29 15.46
CA ALA A 50 1.79 -0.91 15.21
C ALA A 50 2.94 0.04 15.57
N GLU A 51 3.16 1.04 14.73
CA GLU A 51 3.69 2.34 15.12
C GLU A 51 3.06 3.38 14.16
N GLU A 52 1.92 3.92 14.61
CA GLU A 52 1.67 5.36 14.71
C GLU A 52 2.27 6.23 13.58
N GLY A 53 1.71 6.10 12.38
CA GLY A 53 1.84 7.11 11.34
C GLY A 53 0.66 8.08 11.40
N GLY A 54 0.68 9.01 12.35
CA GLY A 54 -0.24 10.15 12.39
C GLY A 54 -0.06 11.02 11.14
N ALA A 55 -0.68 10.63 10.03
CA ALA A 55 -0.81 11.46 8.85
C ALA A 55 -2.03 12.36 9.07
N THR A 56 -1.74 13.57 9.53
CA THR A 56 -2.61 14.75 9.39
C THR A 56 -3.37 14.70 8.08
N ALA A 57 -4.69 14.84 8.16
CA ALA A 57 -5.67 14.80 7.07
C ALA A 57 -5.52 15.92 6.00
N GLU A 58 -4.37 16.59 5.92
CA GLU A 58 -4.07 17.66 4.98
C GLU A 58 -3.25 17.19 3.76
N GLY A 59 -3.05 15.88 3.59
CA GLY A 59 -2.26 15.35 2.47
C GLY A 59 -2.47 13.87 2.17
N ALA A 60 -3.56 13.26 2.64
CA ALA A 60 -3.90 11.90 2.26
C ALA A 60 -4.36 11.91 0.78
N ASN A 61 -3.43 11.67 -0.14
CA ASN A 61 -3.77 11.44 -1.53
C ASN A 61 -4.64 10.18 -1.58
N GLY A 62 -5.95 10.33 -1.73
CA GLY A 62 -6.88 9.20 -1.82
C GLY A 62 -6.45 8.16 -2.86
N GLU A 63 -5.78 8.62 -3.92
CA GLU A 63 -5.13 7.81 -4.95
C GLU A 63 -4.06 6.85 -4.40
N GLU A 64 -3.20 7.32 -3.48
CA GLU A 64 -2.17 6.48 -2.86
C GLU A 64 -2.78 5.40 -1.96
N LEU A 65 -3.84 5.76 -1.23
CA LEU A 65 -4.58 4.84 -0.36
C LEU A 65 -5.34 3.76 -1.15
N VAL A 66 -5.78 4.08 -2.38
CA VAL A 66 -6.53 3.19 -3.27
C VAL A 66 -5.64 2.16 -3.97
N SER A 67 -4.32 2.32 -3.95
CA SER A 67 -3.34 1.34 -4.47
C SER A 67 -3.52 -0.06 -3.89
N THR A 68 -4.06 -0.18 -2.67
CA THR A 68 -4.37 -1.48 -2.05
C THR A 68 -5.68 -2.09 -2.54
N CYS A 69 -6.59 -1.28 -3.09
CA CYS A 69 -7.91 -1.69 -3.53
C CYS A 69 -7.88 -2.27 -4.96
N ILE A 70 -6.97 -1.79 -5.81
CA ILE A 70 -6.87 -2.21 -7.22
C ILE A 70 -6.56 -3.70 -7.39
N GLY A 71 -5.90 -4.33 -6.41
CA GLY A 71 -5.59 -5.77 -6.45
C GLY A 71 -6.83 -6.65 -6.50
N CYS A 72 -7.93 -6.19 -5.87
CA CYS A 72 -9.20 -6.90 -5.89
C CYS A 72 -10.18 -6.30 -6.91
N HIS A 73 -10.21 -4.97 -7.04
CA HIS A 73 -11.24 -4.25 -7.80
C HIS A 73 -10.79 -3.81 -9.20
N GLY A 74 -9.58 -4.18 -9.64
CA GLY A 74 -9.02 -3.80 -10.93
C GLY A 74 -8.32 -2.45 -10.88
N GLY A 75 -7.38 -2.23 -11.81
CA GLY A 75 -6.55 -1.02 -11.86
C GLY A 75 -7.34 0.29 -11.95
N ASP A 76 -8.50 0.25 -12.59
CA ASP A 76 -9.44 1.37 -12.74
C ASP A 76 -10.64 1.28 -11.79
N LEU A 77 -10.62 0.33 -10.83
CA LEU A 77 -11.69 0.06 -9.90
C LEU A 77 -13.04 -0.30 -10.58
N THR A 78 -13.01 -0.71 -11.86
CA THR A 78 -14.20 -1.14 -12.62
C THR A 78 -14.59 -2.59 -12.38
N GLY A 79 -13.79 -3.33 -11.62
CA GLY A 79 -14.01 -4.70 -11.21
C GLY A 79 -12.90 -5.65 -11.66
N GLY A 80 -12.81 -6.77 -10.98
CA GLY A 80 -11.83 -7.82 -11.22
C GLY A 80 -12.19 -9.06 -10.42
N MET A 81 -11.55 -9.24 -9.26
CA MET A 81 -11.97 -10.23 -8.26
C MET A 81 -13.20 -9.77 -7.48
N GLY A 82 -13.26 -8.47 -7.18
CA GLY A 82 -14.41 -7.77 -6.61
C GLY A 82 -15.20 -7.01 -7.68
N PRO A 83 -16.43 -6.56 -7.35
CA PRO A 83 -17.28 -5.79 -8.26
C PRO A 83 -16.70 -4.38 -8.53
N LYS A 84 -17.26 -3.66 -9.51
CA LYS A 84 -17.00 -2.22 -9.70
C LYS A 84 -17.25 -1.46 -8.40
N ILE A 85 -16.28 -0.63 -8.00
CA ILE A 85 -16.45 0.30 -6.87
C ILE A 85 -16.32 1.77 -7.28
N ALA A 86 -15.75 2.07 -8.45
CA ALA A 86 -15.73 3.43 -8.99
C ALA A 86 -17.15 4.02 -9.04
N GLY A 87 -17.32 5.23 -8.51
CA GLY A 87 -18.59 5.97 -8.52
C GLY A 87 -19.63 5.47 -7.53
N LEU A 88 -19.24 4.61 -6.58
CA LEU A 88 -20.11 4.24 -5.46
C LEU A 88 -20.23 5.39 -4.45
N ASP A 89 -21.33 5.35 -3.69
CA ASP A 89 -21.60 6.33 -2.64
C ASP A 89 -20.53 6.29 -1.53
N ALA A 90 -20.06 7.47 -1.12
CA ALA A 90 -19.00 7.60 -0.13
C ALA A 90 -19.41 7.09 1.26
N GLU A 91 -20.67 7.24 1.68
CA GLU A 91 -21.12 6.67 2.96
C GLU A 91 -21.13 5.15 2.91
N HIS A 92 -21.57 4.57 1.80
CA HIS A 92 -21.54 3.13 1.60
C HIS A 92 -20.11 2.57 1.61
N ILE A 93 -19.16 3.24 0.96
CA ILE A 93 -17.76 2.82 0.95
C ILE A 93 -17.17 2.84 2.37
N LYS A 94 -17.43 3.88 3.16
CA LYS A 94 -16.97 3.96 4.56
C LYS A 94 -17.54 2.84 5.42
N ASP A 95 -18.83 2.54 5.25
CA ASP A 95 -19.49 1.45 5.97
C ASP A 95 -18.87 0.09 5.62
N VAL A 96 -18.64 -0.18 4.34
CA VAL A 96 -17.99 -1.42 3.88
C VAL A 96 -16.53 -1.50 4.32
N LEU A 97 -15.79 -0.39 4.36
CA LEU A 97 -14.40 -0.39 4.87
C LEU A 97 -14.34 -0.69 6.38
N ALA A 98 -15.33 -0.22 7.14
CA ALA A 98 -15.41 -0.47 8.58
C ALA A 98 -15.92 -1.88 8.89
N ASN A 99 -17.01 -2.30 8.25
CA ASN A 99 -17.77 -3.50 8.60
C ASN A 99 -17.51 -4.71 7.68
N GLY A 100 -16.88 -4.49 6.52
CA GLY A 100 -16.71 -5.52 5.50
C GLY A 100 -18.04 -6.00 4.91
N ILE A 101 -18.00 -7.10 4.16
CA ILE A 101 -19.20 -7.77 3.65
C ILE A 101 -19.12 -9.25 3.98
N GLU A 102 -20.03 -9.72 4.83
CA GLU A 102 -20.11 -11.14 5.22
C GLU A 102 -20.24 -12.05 4.00
N GLY A 103 -19.45 -13.13 3.98
CA GLY A 103 -19.43 -14.09 2.88
C GLY A 103 -18.62 -13.65 1.66
N THR A 104 -17.91 -12.52 1.73
CA THR A 104 -16.97 -12.08 0.69
C THR A 104 -15.54 -11.97 1.25
N PRO A 105 -14.52 -11.84 0.38
CA PRO A 105 -13.14 -11.54 0.81
C PRO A 105 -12.98 -10.14 1.42
N MET A 106 -14.00 -9.29 1.41
CA MET A 106 -13.93 -7.94 1.95
C MET A 106 -14.08 -7.97 3.47
N THR A 107 -12.95 -8.02 4.17
CA THR A 107 -12.89 -8.10 5.63
C THR A 107 -13.17 -6.73 6.28
N PRO A 108 -13.77 -6.72 7.49
CA PRO A 108 -13.92 -5.49 8.28
C PRO A 108 -12.57 -4.87 8.65
N GLY A 109 -12.56 -3.55 8.86
CA GLY A 109 -11.43 -2.82 9.43
C GLY A 109 -10.25 -2.62 8.47
N LEU A 110 -10.48 -2.64 7.16
CA LEU A 110 -9.41 -2.42 6.16
C LEU A 110 -8.81 -1.02 6.27
N LYS A 111 -9.66 0.00 6.42
CA LYS A 111 -9.30 1.40 6.66
C LYS A 111 -10.37 2.06 7.52
N THR A 112 -9.98 2.97 8.40
CA THR A 112 -10.90 3.63 9.34
C THR A 112 -10.59 5.11 9.51
N GLY A 113 -11.54 5.87 10.06
CA GLY A 113 -11.36 7.30 10.34
C GLY A 113 -11.08 8.13 9.09
N ALA A 114 -10.10 9.02 9.17
CA ALA A 114 -9.76 9.96 8.10
C ALA A 114 -9.30 9.27 6.80
N GLU A 115 -8.65 8.10 6.88
CA GLU A 115 -8.23 7.36 5.69
C GLU A 115 -9.45 6.81 4.93
N ALA A 116 -10.46 6.31 5.65
CA ALA A 116 -11.68 5.78 5.04
C ALA A 116 -12.47 6.90 4.34
N GLU A 117 -12.48 8.11 4.92
CA GLU A 117 -13.09 9.29 4.29
C GLU A 117 -12.37 9.68 3.00
N ALA A 118 -11.04 9.79 3.00
CA ALA A 118 -10.27 10.12 1.81
C ALA A 118 -10.43 9.09 0.68
N ILE A 119 -10.44 7.80 1.01
CA ILE A 119 -10.68 6.71 0.04
C ILE A 119 -12.09 6.79 -0.53
N ALA A 120 -13.09 6.95 0.33
CA ALA A 120 -14.48 7.00 -0.07
C ALA A 120 -14.76 8.20 -0.98
N GLU A 121 -14.25 9.38 -0.63
CA GLU A 121 -14.37 10.58 -1.46
C GLU A 121 -13.69 10.39 -2.83
N TYR A 122 -12.47 9.86 -2.86
CA TYR A 122 -11.77 9.60 -4.11
C TYR A 122 -12.54 8.62 -5.00
N ILE A 123 -12.91 7.45 -4.47
CA ILE A 123 -13.61 6.41 -5.23
C ILE A 123 -14.98 6.92 -5.73
N SER A 124 -15.70 7.69 -4.91
CA SER A 124 -16.99 8.29 -5.30
C SER A 124 -16.87 9.32 -6.41
N SER A 125 -15.69 9.93 -6.57
CA SER A 125 -15.41 10.90 -7.63
C SER A 125 -15.06 10.27 -8.98
N LEU A 126 -14.80 8.96 -9.02
CA LEU A 126 -14.51 8.21 -10.25
C LEU A 126 -15.82 7.87 -10.98
N GLU A 127 -15.89 8.08 -12.29
CA GLU A 127 -17.08 7.75 -13.13
C GLU A 127 -16.97 6.37 -13.80
#